data_AF-A0A8K0R2Y4-F1
#
_entry.id   AF-A0A8K0R2Y4-F1
#
_cell.length_a   1.000
_cell.length_b   1.000
_cell.length_c   1.000
_cell.angle_alpha   90.00
_cell.angle_beta   90.00
_cell.angle_gamma   90.00
#
_symmetry.space_group_name_H-M   'P 1'
#
loop_
_entity.id
_entity.type
_entity.pdbx_description
1 polymer ?
#
loop_
_entity_poly.entity_id
_entity_poly.type
_entity_poly.pdbx_seq_one_letter_code
_entity_poly.pdbx_strand_id
1 'polypeptide(L)'
;MSLAQRLPPHTQSRNPTFASTTTISTSRHPPTMPSLLTLPPELRRLILSYILPETHSLPFPIHPTPPSPFPHAIRNILHTNHLLRVDTAHLIGTWSPMWMIPSPVYLTTANPALNGNGSQVEQSNLATWLPSLTISGVRKTPKLERICLDIWHESDRNRITWTCFCVGEDRWTHHDLVSSWASSISYLPTSTSTSTSAASNTGVLAGVKEVYLDITPAPAGIRRGHRIAMYPLLHDKRVQTFLSYHLHDVADLVRSISTYYSSKVKVKVNLTGTLSTKSIFYPDAIVNTLFASDVWCEWVGSYIPTQVGRFHKLSTSVNRLVHTRDVGQAKKRGEVHPWKKLEGVEWARDTGWQWGVVADLDGDGDEGGVERCVDDLKRVAEFAWGKEEVGVGEMDMGKAGNVRRKLQHLLARDIGLTTQSVGEGEGRRVIVRREA
;
A
#
# COMPACT_ATOMS: atom_id res chain seq x y z
N MET A 1 -7.90 13.93 62.31
CA MET A 1 -6.75 13.67 61.41
C MET A 1 -7.04 14.37 60.10
N SER A 2 -6.39 15.51 59.88
CA SER A 2 -6.67 16.49 58.82
C SER A 2 -5.37 16.74 58.08
N LEU A 3 -5.30 16.38 56.80
CA LEU A 3 -4.17 16.66 55.91
C LEU A 3 -4.59 17.72 54.91
N ALA A 4 -4.22 18.96 55.24
CA ALA A 4 -4.32 20.13 54.37
C ALA A 4 -3.07 20.24 53.49
N GLN A 5 -3.35 20.70 52.27
CA GLN A 5 -2.44 20.96 51.15
C GLN A 5 -1.32 21.97 51.50
N ARG A 6 -0.12 21.74 50.94
CA ARG A 6 0.89 22.78 50.74
C ARG A 6 1.47 22.67 49.32
N LEU A 7 1.16 23.67 48.50
CA LEU A 7 1.86 23.99 47.26
C LEU A 7 3.11 24.84 47.58
N PRO A 8 4.24 24.67 46.87
CA PRO A 8 5.37 25.61 46.94
C PRO A 8 5.24 26.76 45.90
N PRO A 9 5.91 27.90 46.13
CA PRO A 9 5.67 29.15 45.42
C PRO A 9 6.44 29.31 44.11
N HIS A 10 5.85 30.11 43.22
CA HIS A 10 6.40 30.66 41.99
C HIS A 10 7.79 31.29 42.16
N THR A 11 8.79 30.75 41.45
CA THR A 11 10.05 31.42 41.17
C THR A 11 9.92 32.23 39.87
N GLN A 12 10.00 33.55 40.01
CA GLN A 12 10.11 34.49 38.89
C GLN A 12 11.49 34.34 38.24
N SER A 13 11.51 33.79 37.02
CA SER A 13 12.70 33.75 36.17
C SER A 13 12.98 35.16 35.63
N ARG A 14 14.05 35.77 36.13
CA ARG A 14 14.65 36.99 35.58
C ARG A 14 15.25 36.69 34.21
N ASN A 15 14.78 37.39 33.18
CA ASN A 15 15.41 37.44 31.86
C ASN A 15 16.78 38.15 31.96
N PRO A 16 17.91 37.52 31.59
CA PRO A 16 19.14 38.24 31.35
C PRO A 16 19.11 38.83 29.94
N THR A 17 19.04 40.15 29.86
CA THR A 17 19.25 40.95 28.65
C THR A 17 20.72 40.83 28.23
N PHE A 18 21.07 39.82 27.43
CA PHE A 18 22.35 39.78 26.73
C PHE A 18 22.24 40.61 25.45
N ALA A 19 22.72 41.85 25.52
CA ALA A 19 23.06 42.64 24.35
C ALA A 19 24.37 42.10 23.75
N SER A 20 24.26 41.06 22.93
CA SER A 20 25.34 40.64 22.05
C SER A 20 25.22 41.39 20.73
N THR A 21 25.99 42.48 20.63
CA THR A 21 26.25 43.23 19.40
C THR A 21 26.85 42.29 18.36
N THR A 22 25.99 41.63 17.57
CA THR A 22 26.42 40.85 16.43
C THR A 22 26.72 41.83 15.31
N THR A 23 28.00 42.06 15.06
CA THR A 23 28.50 42.75 13.88
C THR A 23 28.01 41.99 12.64
N ILE A 24 26.97 42.51 12.01
CA ILE A 24 26.50 42.05 10.70
C ILE A 24 27.58 42.40 9.69
N SER A 25 28.49 41.45 9.46
CA SER A 25 29.40 41.48 8.33
C SER A 25 28.56 41.40 7.06
N THR A 26 28.42 42.53 6.37
CA THR A 26 27.76 42.65 5.07
C THR A 26 28.69 42.09 3.97
N SER A 27 28.98 40.80 4.07
CA SER A 27 29.53 40.04 2.96
C SER A 27 28.48 40.01 1.85
N ARG A 28 28.71 40.80 0.79
CA ARG A 28 27.89 40.87 -0.44
C ARG A 28 28.06 39.61 -1.31
N HIS A 29 28.09 38.43 -0.72
CA HIS A 29 27.96 37.20 -1.50
C HIS A 29 26.47 36.85 -1.58
N PRO A 30 25.91 36.70 -2.80
CA PRO A 30 24.55 36.20 -2.93
C PRO A 30 24.46 34.85 -2.19
N PRO A 31 23.37 34.59 -1.44
CA PRO A 31 23.22 33.33 -0.73
C PRO A 31 23.37 32.20 -1.74
N THR A 32 24.46 31.44 -1.59
CA THR A 32 24.73 30.29 -2.46
C THR A 32 23.67 29.26 -2.14
N MET A 33 22.84 28.92 -3.13
CA MET A 33 21.81 27.90 -2.97
C MET A 33 22.47 26.61 -2.45
N PRO A 34 22.01 26.05 -1.31
CA PRO A 34 22.61 24.87 -0.74
C PRO A 34 22.45 23.68 -1.71
N SER A 35 23.56 22.98 -1.96
CA SER A 35 23.55 21.68 -2.64
C SER A 35 22.86 20.63 -1.76
N LEU A 36 22.27 19.60 -2.38
CA LEU A 36 21.72 18.44 -1.66
C LEU A 36 22.77 17.79 -0.74
N LEU A 37 24.04 17.85 -1.16
CA LEU A 37 25.18 17.31 -0.42
C LEU A 37 25.59 18.16 0.78
N THR A 38 25.14 19.42 0.84
CA THR A 38 25.41 20.34 1.96
C THR A 38 24.32 20.34 3.04
N LEU A 39 23.18 19.69 2.77
CA LEU A 39 22.10 19.55 3.74
C LEU A 39 22.47 18.58 4.87
N PRO A 40 21.91 18.77 6.09
CA PRO A 40 22.01 17.78 7.17
C PRO A 40 21.58 16.37 6.70
N PRO A 41 22.24 15.30 7.20
CA PRO A 41 21.97 13.93 6.77
C PRO A 41 20.50 13.51 6.87
N GLU A 42 19.78 13.97 7.89
CA GLU A 42 18.38 13.64 8.16
C GLU A 42 17.47 14.23 7.07
N LEU A 43 17.67 15.52 6.77
CA LEU A 43 16.93 16.20 5.69
C LEU A 43 17.28 15.60 4.34
N ARG A 44 18.56 15.29 4.10
CA ARG A 44 18.99 14.62 2.88
C ARG A 44 18.30 13.27 2.72
N ARG A 45 18.24 12.46 3.78
CA ARG A 45 17.58 11.15 3.75
C ARG A 45 16.09 11.26 3.46
N LEU A 46 15.40 12.21 4.10
CA LEU A 46 13.97 12.47 3.89
C LEU A 46 13.68 12.94 2.45
N ILE A 47 14.53 13.82 1.93
CA ILE A 47 14.43 14.31 0.55
C ILE A 47 14.70 13.16 -0.43
N LEU A 48 15.74 12.36 -0.22
CA LEU A 48 16.08 11.22 -1.07
C LEU A 48 15.00 10.13 -1.05
N SER A 49 14.40 9.81 0.11
CA SER A 49 13.33 8.82 0.19
C SER A 49 12.07 9.25 -0.55
N TYR A 50 11.85 10.57 -0.70
CA TYR A 50 10.76 11.11 -1.49
C TYR A 50 11.05 11.13 -3.00
N ILE A 51 12.30 11.42 -3.38
CA ILE A 51 12.69 11.61 -4.78
C ILE A 51 13.05 10.30 -5.47
N LEU A 52 13.79 9.43 -4.77
CA LEU A 52 14.34 8.18 -5.26
C LEU A 52 13.69 7.03 -4.49
N PRO A 53 12.44 6.66 -4.81
CA PRO A 53 11.74 5.61 -4.09
C PRO A 53 12.52 4.30 -4.18
N GLU A 54 12.41 3.48 -3.14
CA GLU A 54 13.07 2.18 -3.10
C GLU A 54 12.52 1.22 -4.16
N THR A 55 11.22 1.29 -4.42
CA THR A 55 10.51 0.51 -5.44
C THR A 55 10.09 1.39 -6.60
N HIS A 56 10.29 0.93 -7.83
CA HIS A 56 9.83 1.61 -9.04
C HIS A 56 9.07 0.64 -9.94
N SER A 57 7.85 1.01 -10.32
CA SER A 57 7.04 0.21 -11.25
C SER A 57 7.31 0.66 -12.68
N LEU A 58 7.53 -0.30 -13.58
CA LEU A 58 7.70 -0.02 -14.99
C LEU A 58 6.38 0.51 -15.59
N PRO A 59 6.43 1.55 -16.44
CA PRO A 59 5.24 2.08 -17.08
C PRO A 59 4.57 1.04 -17.98
N PHE A 60 3.23 0.96 -17.95
CA PHE A 60 2.45 0.01 -18.76
C PHE A 60 2.62 0.33 -20.25
N PRO A 61 3.08 -0.61 -21.11
CA PRO A 61 3.36 -0.34 -22.54
C PRO A 61 2.09 -0.07 -23.38
N ILE A 62 0.90 -0.30 -22.85
CA ILE A 62 -0.40 -0.12 -23.53
C ILE A 62 -0.95 1.30 -23.40
N HIS A 63 -0.36 2.16 -22.55
CA HIS A 63 -0.81 3.56 -22.51
C HIS A 63 -0.29 4.33 -23.74
N PRO A 64 -1.18 5.00 -24.51
CA PRO A 64 -0.83 5.69 -25.76
C PRO A 64 0.07 6.91 -25.55
N THR A 65 0.20 7.38 -24.31
CA THR A 65 1.19 8.38 -23.91
C THR A 65 2.31 7.68 -23.14
N PRO A 66 3.59 7.78 -23.58
CA PRO A 66 4.69 7.22 -22.83
C PRO A 66 4.72 7.91 -21.46
N PRO A 67 4.51 7.18 -20.35
CA PRO A 67 4.59 7.79 -19.04
C PRO A 67 5.98 8.37 -18.86
N SER A 68 6.09 9.51 -18.17
CA SER A 68 7.41 10.05 -17.84
C SER A 68 8.21 8.96 -17.12
N PRO A 69 9.42 8.62 -17.59
CA PRO A 69 10.11 7.43 -17.13
C PRO A 69 10.70 7.65 -15.72
N PHE A 70 10.72 8.89 -15.23
CA PHE A 70 11.09 9.24 -13.87
C PHE A 70 9.87 9.60 -13.01
N PRO A 71 9.87 9.29 -11.70
CA PRO A 71 8.88 9.81 -10.76
C PRO A 71 8.75 11.32 -10.84
N HIS A 72 7.53 11.83 -10.61
CA HIS A 72 7.22 13.26 -10.66
C HIS A 72 8.14 14.11 -9.77
N ALA A 73 8.53 13.59 -8.60
CA ALA A 73 9.45 14.23 -7.68
C ALA A 73 10.85 14.46 -8.29
N ILE A 74 11.41 13.45 -8.98
CA ILE A 74 12.69 13.59 -9.71
C ILE A 74 12.53 14.67 -10.77
N ARG A 75 11.47 14.59 -11.58
CA ARG A 75 11.23 15.53 -12.67
C ARG A 75 11.19 16.97 -12.18
N ASN A 76 10.44 17.24 -11.11
CA ASN A 76 10.36 18.58 -10.53
C ASN A 76 11.76 19.14 -10.21
N ILE A 77 12.61 18.34 -9.57
CA ILE A 77 13.95 18.79 -9.16
C ILE A 77 14.88 18.99 -10.35
N LEU A 78 14.78 18.13 -11.37
CA LEU A 78 15.50 18.31 -12.63
C LEU A 78 15.14 19.64 -13.32
N HIS A 79 13.93 20.17 -13.09
CA HIS A 79 13.49 21.45 -13.65
C HIS A 79 13.76 22.68 -12.76
N THR A 80 14.09 22.53 -11.48
CA THR A 80 14.21 23.68 -10.55
C THR A 80 15.48 24.53 -10.74
N ASN A 81 16.67 23.95 -10.55
CA ASN A 81 17.94 24.70 -10.56
C ASN A 81 19.09 23.82 -11.09
N HIS A 82 20.09 24.44 -11.73
CA HIS A 82 21.26 23.76 -12.27
C HIS A 82 22.04 22.92 -11.25
N LEU A 83 22.29 23.43 -10.04
CA LEU A 83 23.05 22.70 -9.00
C LEU A 83 22.30 21.44 -8.55
N LEU A 84 21.01 21.59 -8.24
CA LEU A 84 20.15 20.46 -7.87
C LEU A 84 20.02 19.44 -9.00
N ARG A 85 20.00 19.90 -10.26
CA ARG A 85 19.98 19.04 -11.44
C ARG A 85 21.23 18.18 -11.54
N VAL A 86 22.42 18.76 -11.33
CA VAL A 86 23.69 18.01 -11.36
C VAL A 86 23.77 17.00 -10.21
N ASP A 87 23.41 17.40 -8.99
CA ASP A 87 23.37 16.49 -7.82
C ASP A 87 22.41 15.33 -8.08
N THR A 88 21.20 15.63 -8.58
CA THR A 88 20.19 14.61 -8.90
C THR A 88 20.67 13.67 -10.01
N ALA A 89 21.38 14.17 -11.02
CA ALA A 89 21.97 13.34 -12.08
C ALA A 89 22.96 12.31 -11.52
N HIS A 90 23.81 12.76 -10.58
CA HIS A 90 24.77 11.90 -9.93
C HIS A 90 24.07 10.82 -9.10
N LEU A 91 23.04 11.22 -8.34
CA LEU A 91 22.23 10.31 -7.55
C LEU A 91 21.48 9.29 -8.41
N ILE A 92 20.95 9.67 -9.57
CA ILE A 92 20.34 8.74 -10.52
C ILE A 92 21.33 7.65 -10.93
N GLY A 93 22.60 7.99 -11.18
CA GLY A 93 23.62 7.01 -11.56
C GLY A 93 24.03 6.04 -10.45
N THR A 94 23.74 6.35 -9.18
CA THR A 94 24.00 5.48 -8.03
C THR A 94 22.75 4.78 -7.51
N TRP A 95 21.57 5.28 -7.88
CA TRP A 95 20.27 4.73 -7.50
C TRP A 95 20.07 3.33 -8.07
N SER A 96 19.66 2.40 -7.22
CA SER A 96 19.43 1.00 -7.55
C SER A 96 18.07 0.57 -7.01
N PRO A 97 16.94 1.03 -7.59
CA PRO A 97 15.63 0.66 -7.09
C PRO A 97 15.32 -0.81 -7.35
N MET A 98 14.34 -1.34 -6.62
CA MET A 98 13.67 -2.59 -6.96
C MET A 98 12.69 -2.34 -8.11
N TRP A 99 12.98 -2.91 -9.27
CA TRP A 99 12.15 -2.79 -10.47
C TRP A 99 11.00 -3.79 -10.43
N MET A 100 9.77 -3.30 -10.21
CA MET A 100 8.57 -4.13 -10.18
C MET A 100 8.13 -4.46 -11.61
N ILE A 101 8.07 -5.75 -11.93
CA ILE A 101 7.55 -6.30 -13.17
C ILE A 101 6.22 -6.97 -12.84
N PRO A 102 5.09 -6.32 -13.18
CA PRO A 102 3.78 -6.80 -12.76
C PRO A 102 3.28 -8.01 -13.56
N SER A 103 3.81 -8.25 -14.77
CA SER A 103 3.28 -9.30 -15.63
C SER A 103 4.35 -9.84 -16.60
N PRO A 104 4.30 -11.13 -16.96
CA PRO A 104 5.23 -11.73 -17.92
C PRO A 104 5.11 -11.09 -19.32
N VAL A 105 3.95 -10.52 -19.65
CA VAL A 105 3.72 -9.79 -20.91
C VAL A 105 4.71 -8.64 -21.09
N TYR A 106 5.17 -8.05 -19.99
CA TYR A 106 6.18 -6.98 -20.02
C TYR A 106 7.54 -7.47 -20.49
N LEU A 107 7.85 -8.75 -20.30
CA LEU A 107 9.13 -9.31 -20.73
C LEU A 107 9.10 -9.75 -22.19
N THR A 108 7.92 -10.14 -22.69
CA THR A 108 7.74 -10.75 -24.00
C THR A 108 7.27 -9.76 -25.08
N THR A 109 6.60 -8.67 -24.70
CA THR A 109 6.08 -7.69 -25.66
C THR A 109 7.17 -6.70 -26.07
N ALA A 110 7.51 -6.70 -27.36
CA ALA A 110 8.36 -5.68 -27.99
C ALA A 110 7.83 -4.28 -27.71
N ASN A 111 8.69 -3.36 -27.26
CA ASN A 111 8.29 -1.99 -26.95
C ASN A 111 7.79 -1.28 -28.23
N PRO A 112 6.48 -0.98 -28.35
CA PRO A 112 5.94 -0.40 -29.58
C PRO A 112 6.49 1.01 -29.86
N ALA A 113 7.00 1.72 -28.84
CA ALA A 113 7.56 3.05 -28.99
C ALA A 113 8.91 3.10 -29.75
N LEU A 114 9.56 1.95 -29.94
CA LEU A 114 10.81 1.85 -30.73
C LEU A 114 10.58 1.37 -32.17
N ASN A 115 9.37 0.91 -32.51
CA ASN A 115 9.06 0.26 -33.79
C ASN A 115 8.43 1.23 -34.82
N GLY A 116 8.99 2.43 -34.96
CA GLY A 116 8.57 3.38 -36.00
C GLY A 116 8.98 2.96 -37.42
N ASN A 117 9.99 2.10 -37.54
CA ASN A 117 10.52 1.63 -38.83
C ASN A 117 10.59 0.10 -38.76
N GLY A 118 9.91 -0.61 -39.66
CA GLY A 118 9.70 -2.07 -39.67
C GLY A 118 10.95 -2.95 -39.85
N SER A 119 12.10 -2.57 -39.31
CA SER A 119 13.25 -3.44 -39.11
C SER A 119 13.02 -4.34 -37.89
N GLN A 120 13.57 -5.55 -37.96
CA GLN A 120 13.43 -6.67 -37.03
C GLN A 120 13.14 -6.27 -35.57
N VAL A 121 12.21 -7.02 -34.97
CA VAL A 121 11.93 -7.01 -33.53
C VAL A 121 13.21 -7.41 -32.79
N GLU A 122 14.10 -6.44 -32.54
CA GLU A 122 15.14 -6.61 -31.55
C GLU A 122 14.42 -6.85 -30.23
N GLN A 123 14.70 -8.00 -29.61
CA GLN A 123 14.15 -8.37 -28.33
C GLN A 123 14.24 -7.17 -27.39
N SER A 124 13.09 -6.71 -26.91
CA SER A 124 12.98 -5.57 -26.02
C SER A 124 13.65 -5.92 -24.70
N ASN A 125 14.95 -5.64 -24.60
CA ASN A 125 15.69 -5.80 -23.37
C ASN A 125 15.13 -4.80 -22.35
N LEU A 126 14.88 -5.25 -21.12
CA LEU A 126 14.42 -4.40 -20.01
C LEU A 126 15.35 -3.18 -19.79
N ALA A 127 16.60 -3.26 -20.23
CA ALA A 127 17.55 -2.15 -20.29
C ALA A 127 17.07 -0.96 -21.13
N THR A 128 16.27 -1.19 -22.17
CA THR A 128 15.65 -0.14 -23.00
C THR A 128 14.53 0.59 -22.27
N TRP A 129 14.01 0.01 -21.19
CA TRP A 129 12.93 0.60 -20.39
C TRP A 129 13.44 1.40 -19.20
N LEU A 130 14.73 1.29 -18.88
CA LEU A 130 15.30 2.06 -17.80
C LEU A 130 15.27 3.55 -18.16
N PRO A 131 14.74 4.41 -17.28
CA PRO A 131 14.78 5.84 -17.48
C PRO A 131 16.22 6.30 -17.60
N SER A 132 16.50 7.08 -18.63
CA SER A 132 17.83 7.68 -18.81
C SER A 132 17.71 9.17 -19.06
N LEU A 133 18.69 9.91 -18.56
CA LEU A 133 18.75 11.36 -18.60
C LEU A 133 20.15 11.78 -19.04
N THR A 134 20.26 12.70 -19.99
CA THR A 134 21.55 13.27 -20.39
C THR A 134 21.73 14.62 -19.73
N ILE A 135 22.77 14.77 -18.91
CA ILE A 135 23.17 16.04 -18.29
C ILE A 135 24.62 16.29 -18.63
N SER A 136 24.90 17.49 -19.17
CA SER A 136 26.25 17.90 -19.59
C SER A 136 26.93 16.89 -20.54
N GLY A 137 26.16 16.34 -21.49
CA GLY A 137 26.64 15.33 -22.45
C GLY A 137 26.80 13.92 -21.88
N VAL A 138 26.49 13.73 -20.59
CA VAL A 138 26.66 12.44 -19.91
C VAL A 138 25.31 11.80 -19.65
N ARG A 139 25.10 10.59 -20.20
CA ARG A 139 23.91 9.79 -19.94
C ARG A 139 23.98 9.20 -18.53
N LYS A 140 22.92 9.37 -17.74
CA LYS A 140 22.74 8.82 -16.40
C LYS A 140 21.51 7.93 -16.40
N THR A 141 21.69 6.71 -15.96
CA THR A 141 20.66 5.68 -15.88
C THR A 141 20.78 5.02 -14.51
N PRO A 142 19.66 4.71 -13.82
CA PRO A 142 19.72 3.94 -12.59
C PRO A 142 20.30 2.54 -12.83
N LYS A 143 20.81 1.93 -11.76
CA LYS A 143 21.30 0.57 -11.77
C LYS A 143 20.12 -0.43 -11.81
N LEU A 144 20.34 -1.54 -12.50
CA LEU A 144 19.41 -2.66 -12.60
C LEU A 144 19.95 -3.87 -11.81
N GLU A 145 20.10 -3.70 -10.51
CA GLU A 145 20.62 -4.77 -9.64
C GLU A 145 19.50 -5.60 -8.99
N ARG A 146 18.29 -5.03 -8.86
CA ARG A 146 17.18 -5.62 -8.12
C ARG A 146 15.91 -5.61 -8.96
N ILE A 147 15.34 -6.78 -9.23
CA ILE A 147 14.03 -6.92 -9.91
C ILE A 147 13.03 -7.60 -8.98
N CYS A 148 11.76 -7.28 -9.10
CA CYS A 148 10.68 -7.92 -8.37
C CYS A 148 9.61 -8.42 -9.33
N LEU A 149 9.36 -9.72 -9.31
CA LEU A 149 8.36 -10.39 -10.13
C LEU A 149 7.10 -10.58 -9.30
N ASP A 150 6.01 -9.96 -9.74
CA ASP A 150 4.73 -9.97 -9.04
C ASP A 150 3.83 -11.06 -9.62
N ILE A 151 3.98 -12.28 -9.11
CA ILE A 151 3.42 -13.47 -9.78
C ILE A 151 1.91 -13.57 -9.72
N TRP A 152 1.27 -12.81 -8.83
CA TRP A 152 -0.19 -12.81 -8.64
C TRP A 152 -0.85 -11.49 -9.07
N HIS A 153 -0.13 -10.58 -9.73
CA HIS A 153 -0.63 -9.26 -10.11
C HIS A 153 -1.96 -9.31 -10.88
N GLU A 154 -2.02 -10.16 -11.90
CA GLU A 154 -3.13 -10.32 -12.84
C GLU A 154 -4.11 -11.41 -12.39
N SER A 155 -3.94 -11.99 -11.19
CA SER A 155 -4.91 -12.94 -10.67
C SER A 155 -6.30 -12.30 -10.61
N ASP A 156 -7.35 -13.04 -10.93
CA ASP A 156 -8.71 -12.53 -10.74
C ASP A 156 -9.08 -12.70 -9.27
N ARG A 157 -9.57 -11.62 -8.63
CA ARG A 157 -10.05 -11.61 -7.24
C ARG A 157 -11.05 -12.73 -6.96
N ASN A 158 -11.93 -13.01 -7.92
CA ASN A 158 -12.95 -14.04 -7.77
C ASN A 158 -12.38 -15.45 -7.99
N ARG A 159 -11.17 -15.57 -8.55
CA ARG A 159 -10.49 -16.84 -8.85
C ARG A 159 -9.47 -17.27 -7.82
N ILE A 160 -9.02 -16.40 -6.91
CA ILE A 160 -8.43 -16.84 -5.63
C ILE A 160 -9.55 -17.39 -4.71
N THR A 161 -10.35 -18.30 -5.24
CA THR A 161 -11.34 -19.11 -4.55
C THR A 161 -11.14 -20.57 -4.93
N TRP A 162 -11.75 -21.43 -4.14
CA TRP A 162 -11.55 -22.87 -4.05
C TRP A 162 -11.42 -23.59 -5.40
N THR A 163 -10.38 -24.41 -5.56
CA THR A 163 -10.23 -25.47 -6.57
C THR A 163 -10.27 -25.06 -8.04
N CYS A 164 -9.52 -25.81 -8.85
CA CYS A 164 -9.48 -25.77 -10.31
C CYS A 164 -10.86 -26.06 -10.94
N PHE A 165 -11.79 -25.09 -10.91
CA PHE A 165 -13.06 -25.14 -11.64
C PHE A 165 -13.14 -24.04 -12.72
N CYS A 166 -12.00 -23.70 -13.33
CA CYS A 166 -11.99 -22.94 -14.58
C CYS A 166 -12.14 -23.92 -15.75
N VAL A 167 -13.31 -24.52 -15.88
CA VAL A 167 -13.75 -25.16 -17.14
C VAL A 167 -14.89 -24.31 -17.66
N GLY A 168 -14.57 -23.29 -18.45
CA GLY A 168 -15.55 -22.41 -19.08
C GLY A 168 -15.05 -20.97 -19.21
N GLU A 169 -14.92 -20.53 -20.46
CA GLU A 169 -14.50 -19.20 -20.92
C GLU A 169 -13.00 -18.90 -20.82
N ASP A 170 -12.45 -18.16 -21.78
CA ASP A 170 -11.04 -17.77 -22.00
C ASP A 170 -10.30 -17.28 -20.73
N ARG A 171 -9.86 -18.19 -19.88
CA ARG A 171 -9.41 -17.89 -18.51
C ARG A 171 -8.21 -18.77 -18.16
N TRP A 172 -7.08 -18.14 -17.86
CA TRP A 172 -5.85 -18.76 -17.37
C TRP A 172 -6.14 -19.64 -16.14
N THR A 173 -5.73 -20.90 -16.18
CA THR A 173 -5.64 -21.74 -14.97
C THR A 173 -4.55 -21.16 -14.07
N HIS A 174 -4.61 -21.43 -12.76
CA HIS A 174 -3.61 -20.86 -11.84
C HIS A 174 -2.19 -21.36 -12.12
N HIS A 175 -2.07 -22.59 -12.64
CA HIS A 175 -0.81 -23.13 -13.15
C HIS A 175 -0.29 -22.29 -14.33
N ASP A 176 -1.19 -21.87 -15.23
CA ASP A 176 -0.81 -21.04 -16.38
C ASP A 176 -0.20 -19.69 -15.95
N LEU A 177 -0.58 -19.13 -14.79
CA LEU A 177 0.04 -17.90 -14.28
C LEU A 177 1.52 -18.11 -13.97
N VAL A 178 1.86 -19.19 -13.24
CA VAL A 178 3.25 -19.48 -12.87
C VAL A 178 4.04 -19.97 -14.09
N SER A 179 3.42 -20.79 -14.95
CA SER A 179 4.02 -21.27 -16.19
C SER A 179 4.28 -20.16 -17.21
N SER A 180 3.42 -19.14 -17.27
CA SER A 180 3.65 -17.91 -18.05
C SER A 180 4.92 -17.19 -17.60
N TRP A 181 5.08 -17.04 -16.28
CA TRP A 181 6.32 -16.51 -15.70
C TRP A 181 7.52 -17.38 -16.04
N ALA A 182 7.43 -18.70 -15.87
CA ALA A 182 8.49 -19.64 -16.19
C ALA A 182 8.94 -19.52 -17.66
N SER A 183 8.00 -19.45 -18.59
CA SER A 183 8.28 -19.25 -20.03
C SER A 183 8.90 -17.88 -20.34
N SER A 184 8.73 -16.89 -19.47
CA SER A 184 9.23 -15.53 -19.66
C SER A 184 10.60 -15.27 -19.04
N ILE A 185 11.16 -16.22 -18.27
CA ILE A 185 12.45 -16.06 -17.58
C ILE A 185 13.59 -15.78 -18.57
N SER A 186 13.56 -16.41 -19.74
CA SER A 186 14.59 -16.23 -20.78
C SER A 186 14.70 -14.79 -21.29
N TYR A 187 13.69 -13.97 -21.04
CA TYR A 187 13.64 -12.55 -21.41
C TYR A 187 14.08 -11.61 -20.28
N LEU A 188 14.42 -12.15 -19.11
CA LEU A 188 14.92 -11.33 -18.01
C LEU A 188 16.27 -10.69 -18.37
N PRO A 189 16.53 -9.45 -17.90
CA PRO A 189 17.76 -8.73 -18.21
C PRO A 189 18.99 -9.48 -17.66
N THR A 190 20.07 -9.50 -18.45
CA THR A 190 21.35 -10.10 -18.06
C THR A 190 22.48 -9.08 -18.11
N SER A 191 23.50 -9.28 -17.27
CA SER A 191 24.66 -8.38 -17.12
C SER A 191 25.46 -8.15 -18.41
N THR A 192 25.28 -9.01 -19.42
CA THR A 192 26.04 -8.99 -20.68
C THR A 192 25.39 -8.15 -21.78
N SER A 193 24.19 -7.57 -21.57
CA SER A 193 23.51 -6.75 -22.59
C SER A 193 24.10 -5.33 -22.75
N THR A 194 25.33 -5.09 -22.28
CA THR A 194 26.09 -3.88 -22.61
C THR A 194 26.45 -3.91 -24.09
N SER A 195 25.62 -3.24 -24.89
CA SER A 195 25.91 -2.88 -26.26
C SER A 195 27.30 -2.26 -26.38
N THR A 196 28.14 -2.87 -27.20
CA THR A 196 29.51 -2.53 -27.55
C THR A 196 29.69 -1.22 -28.33
N SER A 197 28.78 -0.23 -28.20
CA SER A 197 29.02 1.08 -28.80
C SER A 197 30.03 1.86 -27.95
N ALA A 198 31.30 1.77 -28.33
CA ALA A 198 32.50 2.29 -27.67
C ALA A 198 32.59 3.84 -27.55
N ALA A 199 31.47 4.58 -27.53
CA ALA A 199 31.49 6.04 -27.61
C ALA A 199 30.76 6.80 -26.48
N SER A 200 30.11 6.14 -25.51
CA SER A 200 29.47 6.87 -24.40
C SER A 200 30.02 6.48 -23.03
N ASN A 201 30.90 7.34 -22.49
CA ASN A 201 31.37 7.25 -21.13
C ASN A 201 30.23 7.43 -20.12
N THR A 202 30.16 6.48 -19.19
CA THR A 202 29.37 6.39 -17.96
C THR A 202 27.91 5.90 -18.09
N GLY A 203 27.67 4.78 -17.39
CA GLY A 203 26.37 4.12 -17.27
C GLY A 203 26.53 2.60 -17.29
N VAL A 204 27.44 2.04 -16.48
CA VAL A 204 27.56 0.59 -16.33
C VAL A 204 26.22 0.07 -15.81
N LEU A 205 25.47 -0.64 -16.64
CA LEU A 205 24.34 -1.43 -16.19
C LEU A 205 24.90 -2.53 -15.30
N ALA A 206 24.92 -2.28 -13.99
CA ALA A 206 25.21 -3.32 -13.03
C ALA A 206 24.20 -4.45 -13.27
N GLY A 207 24.72 -5.66 -13.48
CA GLY A 207 23.89 -6.84 -13.70
C GLY A 207 22.93 -7.08 -12.53
N VAL A 208 21.86 -7.83 -12.79
CA VAL A 208 20.92 -8.26 -11.75
C VAL A 208 21.68 -9.09 -10.71
N LYS A 209 21.55 -8.69 -9.43
CA LYS A 209 22.14 -9.34 -8.26
C LYS A 209 21.08 -10.04 -7.42
N GLU A 210 19.89 -9.46 -7.36
CA GLU A 210 18.78 -9.92 -6.53
C GLU A 210 17.48 -9.96 -7.34
N VAL A 211 16.76 -11.07 -7.20
CA VAL A 211 15.41 -11.23 -7.73
C VAL A 211 14.48 -11.43 -6.56
N TYR A 212 13.46 -10.59 -6.48
CA TYR A 212 12.39 -10.70 -5.52
C TYR A 212 11.19 -11.36 -6.20
N LEU A 213 10.57 -12.33 -5.54
CA LEU A 213 9.36 -12.99 -6.01
C LEU A 213 8.24 -12.62 -5.04
N ASP A 214 7.37 -11.68 -5.42
CA ASP A 214 6.24 -11.28 -4.61
C ASP A 214 5.15 -12.36 -4.68
N ILE A 215 5.06 -13.15 -3.61
CA ILE A 215 4.14 -14.27 -3.47
C ILE A 215 2.85 -13.87 -2.74
N THR A 216 2.55 -12.57 -2.60
CA THR A 216 1.28 -12.10 -2.01
C THR A 216 0.09 -12.63 -2.80
N PRO A 217 -0.75 -13.53 -2.24
CA PRO A 217 -1.86 -14.14 -2.98
C PRO A 217 -3.06 -13.19 -3.03
N ALA A 218 -2.85 -12.02 -3.65
CA ALA A 218 -3.85 -11.00 -3.87
C ALA A 218 -3.52 -10.21 -5.14
N PRO A 219 -4.53 -9.90 -5.97
CA PRO A 219 -4.32 -9.11 -7.16
C PRO A 219 -3.98 -7.66 -6.86
N ALA A 220 -3.39 -6.99 -7.86
CA ALA A 220 -2.93 -5.61 -7.74
C ALA A 220 -4.03 -4.65 -7.28
N GLY A 221 -5.26 -4.81 -7.80
CA GLY A 221 -6.39 -3.97 -7.43
C GLY A 221 -6.77 -4.06 -5.94
N ILE A 222 -6.60 -5.24 -5.32
CA ILE A 222 -6.84 -5.41 -3.88
C ILE A 222 -5.67 -4.85 -3.07
N ARG A 223 -4.44 -5.11 -3.49
CA ARG A 223 -3.23 -4.63 -2.79
C ARG A 223 -3.13 -3.10 -2.77
N ARG A 224 -3.59 -2.43 -3.84
CA ARG A 224 -3.68 -0.95 -3.91
C ARG A 224 -4.87 -0.39 -3.13
N GLY A 225 -5.80 -1.23 -2.71
CA GLY A 225 -6.98 -0.83 -1.95
C GLY A 225 -6.71 -0.64 -0.46
N HIS A 226 -7.76 -0.35 0.31
CA HIS A 226 -7.67 -0.28 1.77
C HIS A 226 -7.30 -1.65 2.36
N ARG A 227 -6.49 -1.68 3.43
CA ARG A 227 -5.98 -2.94 4.03
C ARG A 227 -7.08 -3.92 4.45
N ILE A 228 -8.26 -3.42 4.83
CA ILE A 228 -9.45 -4.23 5.13
C ILE A 228 -9.94 -5.09 3.94
N ALA A 229 -9.56 -4.76 2.71
CA ALA A 229 -9.84 -5.58 1.53
C ALA A 229 -8.94 -6.82 1.49
N MET A 230 -7.66 -6.61 1.80
CA MET A 230 -6.59 -7.56 1.61
C MET A 230 -6.42 -8.47 2.82
N TYR A 231 -6.39 -7.91 4.03
CA TYR A 231 -6.04 -8.66 5.24
C TYR A 231 -7.01 -9.81 5.52
N PRO A 232 -8.35 -9.63 5.45
CA PRO A 232 -9.28 -10.75 5.63
C PRO A 232 -9.14 -11.82 4.56
N LEU A 233 -8.84 -11.42 3.31
CA LEU A 233 -8.57 -12.35 2.22
C LEU A 233 -7.35 -13.22 2.54
N LEU A 234 -6.23 -12.60 2.95
CA LEU A 234 -4.99 -13.32 3.26
C LEU A 234 -5.14 -14.31 4.43
N HIS A 235 -6.05 -14.05 5.37
CA HIS A 235 -6.35 -14.95 6.50
C HIS A 235 -7.38 -16.04 6.17
N ASP A 236 -7.96 -16.03 4.97
CA ASP A 236 -8.96 -17.00 4.53
C ASP A 236 -8.32 -18.39 4.33
N LYS A 237 -9.03 -19.45 4.72
CA LYS A 237 -8.58 -20.85 4.52
C LYS A 237 -8.36 -21.16 3.03
N ARG A 238 -9.11 -20.51 2.15
CA ARG A 238 -8.99 -20.64 0.69
C ARG A 238 -7.61 -20.21 0.20
N VAL A 239 -7.04 -19.15 0.78
CA VAL A 239 -5.68 -18.69 0.43
C VAL A 239 -4.62 -19.70 0.84
N GLN A 240 -4.72 -20.31 2.03
CA GLN A 240 -3.78 -21.36 2.45
C GLN A 240 -3.83 -22.57 1.52
N THR A 241 -5.03 -22.95 1.10
CA THR A 241 -5.23 -24.04 0.13
C THR A 241 -4.62 -23.68 -1.22
N PHE A 242 -4.88 -22.46 -1.71
CA PHE A 242 -4.30 -21.93 -2.94
C PHE A 242 -2.77 -21.97 -2.93
N LEU A 243 -2.14 -21.49 -1.86
CA LEU A 243 -0.69 -21.51 -1.71
C LEU A 243 -0.17 -22.96 -1.71
N SER A 244 -0.81 -23.86 -0.96
CA SER A 244 -0.39 -25.27 -0.90
C SER A 244 -0.35 -25.94 -2.29
N TYR A 245 -1.31 -25.63 -3.17
CA TYR A 245 -1.35 -26.16 -4.53
C TYR A 245 -0.23 -25.61 -5.45
N HIS A 246 0.32 -24.44 -5.17
CA HIS A 246 1.36 -23.80 -6.01
C HIS A 246 2.77 -23.92 -5.44
N LEU A 247 2.95 -24.68 -4.36
CA LEU A 247 4.26 -24.84 -3.71
C LEU A 247 5.33 -25.33 -4.68
N HIS A 248 5.04 -26.38 -5.44
CA HIS A 248 5.98 -26.93 -6.41
C HIS A 248 6.17 -26.00 -7.61
N ASP A 249 5.10 -25.46 -8.18
CA ASP A 249 5.17 -24.52 -9.31
C ASP A 249 6.05 -23.30 -8.98
N VAL A 250 5.89 -22.71 -7.79
CA VAL A 250 6.69 -21.56 -7.36
C VAL A 250 8.14 -21.96 -7.05
N ALA A 251 8.39 -23.13 -6.46
CA ALA A 251 9.75 -23.64 -6.27
C ALA A 251 10.45 -23.87 -7.62
N ASP A 252 9.75 -24.40 -8.61
CA ASP A 252 10.28 -24.63 -9.96
C ASP A 252 10.56 -23.32 -10.68
N LEU A 253 9.71 -22.30 -10.50
CA LEU A 253 9.96 -20.93 -10.96
C LEU A 253 11.24 -20.36 -10.35
N VAL A 254 11.44 -20.48 -9.03
CA VAL A 254 12.67 -20.01 -8.36
C VAL A 254 13.90 -20.74 -8.90
N ARG A 255 13.82 -22.06 -9.11
CA ARG A 255 14.92 -22.85 -9.70
C ARG A 255 15.24 -22.39 -11.11
N SER A 256 14.22 -22.10 -11.92
CA SER A 256 14.37 -21.64 -13.28
C SER A 256 15.03 -20.25 -13.34
N ILE A 257 14.64 -19.33 -12.45
CA ILE A 257 15.30 -18.03 -12.28
C ILE A 257 16.76 -18.21 -11.89
N SER A 258 17.03 -19.05 -10.88
CA SER A 258 18.39 -19.32 -10.42
C SER A 258 19.27 -19.92 -11.52
N THR A 259 18.73 -20.88 -12.28
CA THR A 259 19.43 -21.55 -13.40
C THR A 259 19.72 -20.58 -14.55
N TYR A 260 18.78 -19.70 -14.87
CA TYR A 260 18.98 -18.67 -15.89
C TYR A 260 20.17 -17.77 -15.57
N TYR A 261 20.28 -17.35 -14.32
CA TYR A 261 21.37 -16.48 -13.87
C TYR A 261 22.66 -17.21 -13.52
N SER A 262 22.61 -18.47 -13.06
CA SER A 262 23.78 -19.23 -12.58
C SER A 262 24.86 -19.43 -13.64
N SER A 263 24.48 -19.48 -14.92
CA SER A 263 25.42 -19.50 -16.05
C SER A 263 26.32 -18.25 -16.13
N LYS A 264 25.98 -17.17 -15.42
CA LYS A 264 26.63 -15.86 -15.53
C LYS A 264 27.09 -15.33 -14.17
N VAL A 265 26.20 -15.28 -13.17
CA VAL A 265 26.41 -14.75 -11.82
C VAL A 265 25.47 -15.47 -10.84
N LYS A 266 25.95 -15.88 -9.66
CA LYS A 266 25.07 -16.42 -8.60
C LYS A 266 24.17 -15.28 -8.10
N VAL A 267 22.89 -15.33 -8.49
CA VAL A 267 21.85 -14.38 -8.09
C VAL A 267 21.11 -14.90 -6.86
N LYS A 268 20.80 -14.00 -5.93
CA LYS A 268 19.98 -14.29 -4.75
C LYS A 268 18.50 -14.15 -5.10
N VAL A 269 17.69 -15.18 -4.84
CA VAL A 269 16.23 -15.13 -5.09
C VAL A 269 15.48 -15.01 -3.76
N ASN A 270 14.89 -13.86 -3.49
CA ASN A 270 14.15 -13.58 -2.25
C ASN A 270 12.65 -13.77 -2.46
N LEU A 271 12.00 -14.60 -1.64
CA LEU A 271 10.53 -14.60 -1.54
C LEU A 271 10.09 -13.38 -0.73
N THR A 272 9.16 -12.59 -1.27
CA THR A 272 8.68 -11.36 -0.63
C THR A 272 7.16 -11.24 -0.70
N GLY A 273 6.63 -10.14 -0.19
CA GLY A 273 5.21 -9.82 -0.18
C GLY A 273 4.63 -9.77 1.23
N THR A 274 3.31 -9.94 1.30
CA THR A 274 2.55 -9.93 2.54
C THR A 274 1.72 -11.21 2.65
N LEU A 275 1.96 -11.96 3.71
CA LEU A 275 1.22 -13.19 4.01
C LEU A 275 0.52 -13.11 5.36
N SER A 276 -0.47 -13.97 5.58
CA SER A 276 -0.99 -14.23 6.92
C SER A 276 0.03 -15.02 7.73
N THR A 277 0.09 -14.82 9.05
CA THR A 277 0.85 -15.73 9.94
C THR A 277 0.39 -17.20 9.84
N LYS A 278 -0.84 -17.45 9.37
CA LYS A 278 -1.33 -18.82 9.11
C LYS A 278 -0.69 -19.48 7.88
N SER A 279 -0.05 -18.70 7.02
CA SER A 279 0.56 -19.16 5.77
C SER A 279 2.09 -19.23 5.86
N ILE A 280 2.67 -19.19 7.07
CA ILE A 280 4.13 -19.28 7.29
C ILE A 280 4.74 -20.56 6.72
N PHE A 281 3.98 -21.66 6.73
CA PHE A 281 4.40 -22.95 6.18
C PHE A 281 4.82 -22.86 4.71
N TYR A 282 4.26 -21.92 3.95
CA TYR A 282 4.41 -21.86 2.50
C TYR A 282 5.82 -21.42 2.06
N PRO A 283 6.33 -20.22 2.45
CA PRO A 283 7.70 -19.84 2.14
C PRO A 283 8.72 -20.83 2.74
N ASP A 284 8.49 -21.32 3.97
CA ASP A 284 9.37 -22.31 4.61
C ASP A 284 9.48 -23.59 3.77
N ALA A 285 8.35 -24.09 3.26
CA ALA A 285 8.35 -25.30 2.45
C ALA A 285 9.02 -25.09 1.07
N ILE A 286 8.88 -23.91 0.45
CA ILE A 286 9.60 -23.57 -0.78
C ILE A 286 11.12 -23.55 -0.51
N VAL A 287 11.56 -22.85 0.54
CA VAL A 287 12.99 -22.75 0.91
C VAL A 287 13.56 -24.15 1.19
N ASN A 288 12.85 -24.98 1.96
CA ASN A 288 13.26 -26.35 2.25
C ASN A 288 13.35 -27.22 0.99
N THR A 289 12.42 -27.05 0.04
CA THR A 289 12.44 -27.78 -1.25
C THR A 289 13.65 -27.39 -2.09
N LEU A 290 14.09 -26.14 -2.01
CA LEU A 290 15.21 -25.59 -2.79
C LEU A 290 16.58 -25.84 -2.15
N PHE A 291 16.62 -26.10 -0.84
CA PHE A 291 17.85 -26.35 -0.09
C PHE A 291 18.69 -27.49 -0.70
N ALA A 292 18.04 -28.57 -1.16
CA ALA A 292 18.70 -29.70 -1.79
C ALA A 292 19.32 -29.38 -3.17
N SER A 293 18.96 -28.24 -3.79
CA SER A 293 19.39 -27.85 -5.14
C SER A 293 20.49 -26.76 -5.18
N ASP A 294 21.10 -26.40 -4.04
CA ASP A 294 22.04 -25.25 -3.91
C ASP A 294 21.50 -23.90 -4.46
N VAL A 295 20.18 -23.74 -4.44
CA VAL A 295 19.54 -22.48 -4.83
C VAL A 295 19.43 -21.57 -3.61
N TRP A 296 20.09 -20.41 -3.64
CA TRP A 296 19.99 -19.44 -2.54
C TRP A 296 18.63 -18.75 -2.56
N CYS A 297 17.75 -19.19 -1.67
CA CYS A 297 16.42 -18.64 -1.48
C CYS A 297 16.11 -18.39 0.00
N GLU A 298 15.52 -17.23 0.32
CA GLU A 298 15.04 -16.89 1.66
C GLU A 298 13.75 -16.05 1.63
N TRP A 299 13.03 -16.02 2.74
CA TRP A 299 11.86 -15.15 2.92
C TRP A 299 12.26 -13.81 3.55
N VAL A 300 11.92 -12.70 2.87
CA VAL A 300 12.16 -11.32 3.34
C VAL A 300 10.87 -10.49 3.42
N GLY A 301 9.72 -11.13 3.21
CA GLY A 301 8.42 -10.45 3.25
C GLY A 301 7.89 -10.24 4.67
N SER A 302 6.63 -9.83 4.76
CA SER A 302 5.94 -9.47 5.99
C SER A 302 4.79 -10.41 6.32
N TYR A 303 4.54 -10.60 7.61
CA TYR A 303 3.38 -11.37 8.10
C TYR A 303 2.35 -10.46 8.77
N ILE A 304 1.07 -10.69 8.46
CA ILE A 304 -0.06 -10.06 9.14
C ILE A 304 -0.49 -10.94 10.31
N PRO A 305 -0.46 -10.42 11.56
CA PRO A 305 -0.97 -11.15 12.71
C PRO A 305 -2.48 -11.40 12.61
N THR A 306 -2.93 -12.54 13.14
CA THR A 306 -4.35 -12.92 13.12
C THR A 306 -5.27 -11.94 13.83
N GLN A 307 -4.75 -11.12 14.76
CA GLN A 307 -5.55 -10.06 15.41
C GLN A 307 -5.88 -8.91 14.45
N VAL A 308 -4.92 -8.53 13.59
CA VAL A 308 -5.05 -7.44 12.61
C VAL A 308 -5.80 -7.89 11.35
N GLY A 309 -5.77 -9.20 11.07
CA GLY A 309 -6.43 -9.82 9.92
C GLY A 309 -7.96 -9.81 9.91
N ARG A 310 -8.62 -9.30 10.96
CA ARG A 310 -10.08 -9.46 11.13
C ARG A 310 -10.85 -8.29 10.52
N PHE A 311 -11.78 -8.60 9.63
CA PHE A 311 -12.77 -7.62 9.17
C PHE A 311 -13.78 -7.37 10.29
N HIS A 312 -13.87 -6.13 10.77
CA HIS A 312 -14.89 -5.72 11.73
C HIS A 312 -16.26 -5.70 11.03
N LYS A 313 -17.09 -6.70 11.32
CA LYS A 313 -18.44 -6.82 10.74
C LYS A 313 -19.44 -6.02 11.59
N LEU A 314 -20.21 -5.15 10.94
CA LEU A 314 -21.35 -4.46 11.54
C LEU A 314 -22.31 -5.43 12.24
N SER A 315 -22.65 -6.55 11.59
CA SER A 315 -23.54 -7.58 12.15
C SER A 315 -23.04 -8.14 13.49
N THR A 316 -21.72 -8.29 13.67
CA THR A 316 -21.14 -8.74 14.94
C THR A 316 -21.35 -7.70 16.04
N SER A 317 -21.21 -6.41 15.70
CA SER A 317 -21.44 -5.31 16.65
C SER A 317 -22.92 -5.14 16.98
N VAL A 318 -23.81 -5.28 16.00
CA VAL A 318 -25.27 -5.33 16.21
C VAL A 318 -25.63 -6.47 17.16
N ASN A 319 -25.15 -7.69 16.89
CA ASN A 319 -25.40 -8.85 17.75
C ASN A 319 -24.91 -8.62 19.19
N ARG A 320 -23.76 -7.96 19.37
CA ARG A 320 -23.28 -7.59 20.71
C ARG A 320 -24.23 -6.63 21.41
N LEU A 321 -24.74 -5.61 20.71
CA LEU A 321 -25.66 -4.62 21.27
C LEU A 321 -27.02 -5.22 21.64
N VAL A 322 -27.60 -6.05 20.77
CA VAL A 322 -28.93 -6.64 20.98
C VAL A 322 -28.97 -7.71 22.07
N HIS A 323 -27.82 -8.29 22.41
CA HIS A 323 -27.66 -9.26 23.50
C HIS A 323 -27.10 -8.66 24.79
N THR A 324 -27.08 -7.32 24.91
CA THR A 324 -26.72 -6.66 26.17
C THR A 324 -27.73 -6.91 27.28
N ARG A 325 -27.28 -6.75 28.53
CA ARG A 325 -28.12 -6.86 29.73
C ARG A 325 -29.33 -5.93 29.66
N ASP A 326 -29.20 -4.74 29.09
CA ASP A 326 -30.24 -3.71 29.02
C ASP A 326 -31.42 -4.17 28.16
N VAL A 327 -31.15 -4.80 27.01
CA VAL A 327 -32.18 -5.42 26.17
C VAL A 327 -32.87 -6.56 26.90
N GLY A 328 -32.10 -7.38 27.62
CA GLY A 328 -32.64 -8.46 28.45
C GLY A 328 -33.54 -7.95 29.59
N GLN A 329 -33.19 -6.82 30.21
CA GLN A 329 -33.99 -6.19 31.26
C GLN A 329 -35.26 -5.56 30.70
N ALA A 330 -35.19 -4.85 29.57
CA ALA A 330 -36.37 -4.32 28.89
C ALA A 330 -37.36 -5.44 28.53
N LYS A 331 -36.85 -6.57 28.01
CA LYS A 331 -37.68 -7.76 27.73
C LYS A 331 -38.37 -8.30 28.98
N LYS A 332 -37.69 -8.34 30.13
CA LYS A 332 -38.30 -8.75 31.41
C LYS A 332 -39.40 -7.80 31.89
N ARG A 333 -39.34 -6.53 31.51
CA ARG A 333 -40.38 -5.52 31.77
C ARG A 333 -41.51 -5.52 30.73
N GLY A 334 -41.46 -6.40 29.72
CA GLY A 334 -42.41 -6.41 28.61
C GLY A 334 -42.21 -5.27 27.60
N GLU A 335 -41.08 -4.57 27.64
CA GLU A 335 -40.73 -3.48 26.73
C GLU A 335 -39.84 -3.98 25.58
N VAL A 336 -39.94 -3.33 24.41
CA VAL A 336 -39.02 -3.57 23.28
C VAL A 336 -37.92 -2.51 23.31
N HIS A 337 -36.67 -2.93 23.59
CA HIS A 337 -35.52 -2.04 23.57
C HIS A 337 -35.24 -1.53 22.14
N PRO A 338 -34.91 -0.24 21.93
CA PRO A 338 -34.60 0.32 20.60
C PRO A 338 -33.58 -0.51 19.82
N TRP A 339 -32.50 -0.90 20.48
CA TRP A 339 -31.43 -1.68 19.84
C TRP A 339 -31.90 -3.05 19.34
N LYS A 340 -32.95 -3.66 19.92
CA LYS A 340 -33.47 -4.95 19.43
C LYS A 340 -33.96 -4.85 17.99
N LYS A 341 -34.42 -3.68 17.56
CA LYS A 341 -34.87 -3.43 16.17
C LYS A 341 -33.72 -3.47 15.16
N LEU A 342 -32.47 -3.31 15.58
CA LEU A 342 -31.29 -3.39 14.70
C LEU A 342 -31.11 -4.77 14.04
N GLU A 343 -31.64 -5.84 14.65
CA GLU A 343 -31.64 -7.18 14.05
C GLU A 343 -32.48 -7.24 12.77
N GLY A 344 -33.53 -6.42 12.68
CA GLY A 344 -34.44 -6.37 11.54
C GLY A 344 -34.02 -5.40 10.45
N VAL A 345 -32.88 -4.70 10.60
CA VAL A 345 -32.40 -3.74 9.61
C VAL A 345 -31.65 -4.46 8.49
N GLU A 346 -32.05 -4.21 7.25
CA GLU A 346 -31.34 -4.66 6.06
C GLU A 346 -30.14 -3.75 5.77
N TRP A 347 -29.00 -4.07 6.39
CA TRP A 347 -27.77 -3.30 6.20
C TRP A 347 -27.23 -3.41 4.77
N ALA A 348 -27.07 -2.29 4.10
CA ALA A 348 -26.49 -2.25 2.77
C ALA A 348 -25.01 -2.66 2.81
N ARG A 349 -24.54 -3.27 1.71
CA ARG A 349 -23.14 -3.71 1.56
C ARG A 349 -22.15 -2.56 1.80
N ASP A 350 -22.47 -1.37 1.30
CA ASP A 350 -21.64 -0.17 1.45
C ASP A 350 -21.52 0.28 2.91
N THR A 351 -22.57 0.10 3.70
CA THR A 351 -22.59 0.40 5.14
C THR A 351 -21.68 -0.54 5.89
N GLY A 352 -21.78 -1.84 5.61
CA GLY A 352 -20.86 -2.85 6.17
C GLY A 352 -19.40 -2.61 5.79
N TRP A 353 -19.14 -2.20 4.54
CA TRP A 353 -17.79 -1.83 4.10
C TRP A 353 -17.27 -0.60 4.84
N GLN A 354 -18.06 0.48 4.86
CA GLN A 354 -17.66 1.74 5.50
C GLN A 354 -17.47 1.57 7.01
N TRP A 355 -18.26 0.71 7.65
CA TRP A 355 -18.07 0.31 9.04
C TRP A 355 -16.67 -0.29 9.24
N GLY A 356 -16.30 -1.25 8.40
CA GLY A 356 -14.98 -1.87 8.44
C GLY A 356 -13.85 -0.86 8.25
N VAL A 357 -14.02 0.13 7.36
CA VAL A 357 -13.04 1.22 7.17
C VAL A 357 -12.88 2.03 8.46
N VAL A 358 -13.97 2.56 9.02
CA VAL A 358 -13.89 3.42 10.23
C VAL A 358 -13.40 2.64 11.44
N ALA A 359 -13.84 1.39 11.60
CA ALA A 359 -13.40 0.50 12.67
C ALA A 359 -11.90 0.19 12.61
N ASP A 360 -11.31 0.19 11.41
CA ASP A 360 -9.88 -0.03 11.18
C ASP A 360 -9.05 1.25 11.31
N LEU A 361 -9.69 2.43 11.33
CA LEU A 361 -9.04 3.71 11.63
C LEU A 361 -8.81 3.84 13.16
N ASP A 362 -7.86 3.06 13.65
CA ASP A 362 -7.26 3.22 14.97
C ASP A 362 -5.82 3.72 14.83
N GLY A 363 -5.60 4.97 15.24
CA GLY A 363 -4.29 5.60 15.04
C GLY A 363 -3.98 6.94 15.69
N ASP A 364 -4.92 7.72 16.25
CA ASP A 364 -4.59 9.08 16.74
C ASP A 364 -5.18 9.49 18.12
N GLY A 365 -5.84 8.60 18.87
CA GLY A 365 -6.35 8.96 20.21
C GLY A 365 -7.13 7.85 20.92
N ASP A 366 -7.13 7.91 22.25
CA ASP A 366 -7.47 6.90 23.28
C ASP A 366 -8.79 6.11 23.17
N GLU A 367 -9.61 6.30 22.13
CA GLU A 367 -10.82 5.50 21.90
C GLU A 367 -10.64 4.63 20.66
N GLY A 368 -10.98 3.34 20.76
CA GLY A 368 -10.93 2.43 19.61
C GLY A 368 -11.96 2.78 18.52
N GLY A 369 -11.64 2.46 17.27
CA GLY A 369 -12.39 2.81 16.08
C GLY A 369 -13.70 2.05 16.02
N VAL A 370 -13.70 0.83 16.58
CA VAL A 370 -14.90 0.01 16.76
C VAL A 370 -15.87 0.67 17.74
N GLU A 371 -15.37 1.15 18.87
CA GLU A 371 -16.16 1.80 19.92
C GLU A 371 -16.84 3.05 19.36
N ARG A 372 -16.10 3.88 18.60
CA ARG A 372 -16.68 5.03 17.89
C ARG A 372 -17.79 4.63 16.92
N CYS A 373 -17.61 3.56 16.14
CA CYS A 373 -18.64 3.06 15.23
C CYS A 373 -19.89 2.58 16.00
N VAL A 374 -19.66 1.89 17.12
CA VAL A 374 -20.73 1.40 18.01
C VAL A 374 -21.50 2.55 18.63
N ASP A 375 -20.84 3.62 19.05
CA ASP A 375 -21.51 4.78 19.62
C ASP A 375 -22.29 5.58 18.56
N ASP A 376 -21.74 5.72 17.34
CA ASP A 376 -22.50 6.28 16.21
C ASP A 376 -23.76 5.45 15.93
N LEU A 377 -23.65 4.11 15.93
CA LEU A 377 -24.79 3.21 15.75
C LEU A 377 -25.85 3.32 16.86
N LYS A 378 -25.41 3.38 18.13
CA LYS A 378 -26.33 3.57 19.28
C LYS A 378 -27.09 4.87 19.16
N ARG A 379 -26.39 5.98 18.88
CA ARG A 379 -27.01 7.31 18.72
C ARG A 379 -28.06 7.32 17.63
N VAL A 380 -27.74 6.77 16.45
CA VAL A 380 -28.71 6.69 15.34
C VAL A 380 -29.90 5.80 15.71
N ALA A 381 -29.68 4.65 16.37
CA ALA A 381 -30.75 3.74 16.77
C ALA A 381 -31.67 4.33 17.86
N GLU A 382 -31.08 5.03 18.82
CA GLU A 382 -31.80 5.74 19.89
C GLU A 382 -32.58 6.93 19.34
N PHE A 383 -32.00 7.67 18.40
CA PHE A 383 -32.74 8.71 17.71
C PHE A 383 -33.84 8.16 16.80
N ALA A 384 -33.68 6.97 16.20
CA ALA A 384 -34.73 6.38 15.37
C ALA A 384 -35.93 5.86 16.18
N TRP A 385 -35.68 5.24 17.34
CA TRP A 385 -36.70 4.46 18.05
C TRP A 385 -36.80 4.72 19.55
N GLY A 386 -36.01 5.64 20.09
CA GLY A 386 -36.04 6.04 21.48
C GLY A 386 -37.28 6.88 21.80
N LYS A 387 -37.58 6.97 23.10
CA LYS A 387 -38.71 7.75 23.65
C LYS A 387 -38.41 9.26 23.72
N GLU A 388 -37.28 9.71 23.19
CA GLU A 388 -36.83 11.10 23.27
C GLU A 388 -37.86 12.03 22.60
N GLU A 389 -38.17 13.11 23.31
CA GLU A 389 -39.41 13.88 23.20
C GLU A 389 -39.71 14.37 21.78
N VAL A 390 -41.01 14.25 21.45
CA VAL A 390 -41.69 14.91 20.34
C VAL A 390 -41.32 16.40 20.36
N GLY A 391 -40.33 16.80 19.54
CA GLY A 391 -39.88 18.20 19.51
C GLY A 391 -38.55 18.46 18.78
N VAL A 392 -37.64 17.48 18.73
CA VAL A 392 -36.36 17.64 18.02
C VAL A 392 -36.36 16.74 16.78
N GLY A 393 -36.85 17.26 15.66
CA GLY A 393 -36.89 16.55 14.37
C GLY A 393 -35.51 16.25 13.77
N GLU A 394 -34.43 16.68 14.42
CA GLU A 394 -33.05 16.58 13.94
C GLU A 394 -32.06 16.19 15.06
N MET A 395 -31.05 15.39 14.76
CA MET A 395 -29.96 15.01 15.65
C MET A 395 -28.60 15.39 15.05
N ASP A 396 -27.75 16.04 15.84
CA ASP A 396 -26.37 16.37 15.46
C ASP A 396 -25.41 15.24 15.84
N MET A 397 -24.71 14.65 14.85
CA MET A 397 -23.71 13.58 15.06
C MET A 397 -22.34 14.10 15.49
N GLY A 398 -22.17 15.42 15.62
CA GLY A 398 -20.91 16.06 15.96
C GLY A 398 -19.92 16.12 14.79
N LYS A 399 -18.81 16.83 15.01
CA LYS A 399 -17.73 16.96 14.03
C LYS A 399 -17.05 15.61 13.81
N ALA A 400 -16.85 15.23 12.55
CA ALA A 400 -16.21 13.97 12.19
C ALA A 400 -15.51 14.11 10.83
N GLY A 401 -14.44 13.36 10.58
CA GLY A 401 -13.78 13.33 9.27
C GLY A 401 -14.64 12.72 8.15
N ASN A 402 -14.23 12.90 6.89
CA ASN A 402 -14.97 12.44 5.70
C ASN A 402 -15.41 10.97 5.80
N VAL A 403 -14.51 10.09 6.25
CA VAL A 403 -14.73 8.64 6.34
C VAL A 403 -15.80 8.29 7.39
N ARG A 404 -15.73 8.89 8.58
CA ARG A 404 -16.72 8.67 9.64
C ARG A 404 -18.07 9.30 9.30
N ARG A 405 -18.11 10.50 8.71
CA ARG A 405 -19.38 11.11 8.26
C ARG A 405 -20.09 10.26 7.21
N LYS A 406 -19.34 9.67 6.27
CA LYS A 406 -19.91 8.72 5.30
C LYS A 406 -20.56 7.52 6.00
N LEU A 407 -19.95 6.98 7.07
CA LEU A 407 -20.57 5.92 7.87
C LEU A 407 -21.88 6.40 8.52
N GLN A 408 -21.87 7.57 9.16
CA GLN A 408 -23.05 8.13 9.83
C GLN A 408 -24.23 8.30 8.86
N HIS A 409 -23.97 8.83 7.65
CA HIS A 409 -24.96 8.93 6.57
C HIS A 409 -25.55 7.56 6.19
N LEU A 410 -24.69 6.54 6.01
CA LEU A 410 -25.10 5.20 5.60
C LEU A 410 -25.90 4.47 6.70
N LEU A 411 -25.47 4.57 7.96
CA LEU A 411 -26.18 4.00 9.11
C LEU A 411 -27.60 4.58 9.23
N ALA A 412 -27.72 5.91 9.17
CA ALA A 412 -29.00 6.59 9.25
C ALA A 412 -29.92 6.20 8.07
N ARG A 413 -29.39 6.18 6.85
CA ARG A 413 -30.16 5.77 5.65
C ARG A 413 -30.71 4.36 5.79
N ASP A 414 -29.88 3.39 6.20
CA ASP A 414 -30.31 1.99 6.31
C ASP A 414 -31.35 1.78 7.43
N ILE A 415 -31.35 2.65 8.45
CA ILE A 415 -32.38 2.67 9.51
C ILE A 415 -33.67 3.42 9.06
N GLY A 416 -33.67 4.04 7.89
CA GLY A 416 -34.83 4.77 7.36
C GLY A 416 -34.90 6.25 7.77
N LEU A 417 -33.75 6.86 8.05
CA LEU A 417 -33.64 8.29 8.39
C LEU A 417 -33.02 9.08 7.24
N THR A 418 -33.35 10.36 7.15
CA THR A 418 -32.71 11.28 6.20
C THR A 418 -31.53 11.99 6.85
N THR A 419 -30.58 12.45 6.03
CA THR A 419 -29.35 13.07 6.54
C THR A 419 -28.87 14.21 5.68
N GLN A 420 -28.21 15.18 6.30
CA GLN A 420 -27.58 16.31 5.63
C GLN A 420 -26.19 16.60 6.23
N SER A 421 -25.21 16.88 5.37
CA SER A 421 -23.93 17.42 5.81
C SER A 421 -24.04 18.92 6.03
N VAL A 422 -23.63 19.41 7.20
CA VAL A 422 -23.63 20.85 7.54
C VAL A 422 -22.23 21.28 7.97
N GLY A 423 -21.80 22.49 7.58
CA GLY A 423 -20.49 23.07 7.90
C GLY A 423 -19.38 22.76 6.88
N GLU A 424 -18.22 23.38 7.07
CA GLU A 424 -17.05 23.30 6.18
C GLU A 424 -15.81 22.76 6.89
N GLY A 425 -14.87 22.21 6.12
CA GLY A 425 -13.57 21.71 6.60
C GLY A 425 -13.69 20.72 7.77
N GLU A 426 -12.91 20.97 8.82
CA GLU A 426 -12.89 20.20 10.07
C GLU A 426 -14.16 20.42 10.93
N GLY A 427 -14.89 21.50 10.69
CA GLY A 427 -16.16 21.81 11.36
C GLY A 427 -17.37 21.08 10.79
N ARG A 428 -17.20 20.34 9.68
CA ARG A 428 -18.29 19.67 8.97
C ARG A 428 -18.79 18.45 9.75
N ARG A 429 -20.11 18.32 9.84
CA ARG A 429 -20.85 17.33 10.64
C ARG A 429 -22.08 16.80 9.91
N VAL A 430 -22.67 15.73 10.44
CA VAL A 430 -23.88 15.11 9.90
C VAL A 430 -25.07 15.44 10.80
N ILE A 431 -26.13 15.98 10.21
CA ILE A 431 -27.43 16.14 10.84
C ILE A 431 -28.35 15.03 10.33
N VAL A 432 -29.00 14.30 11.24
CA VAL A 432 -29.91 13.19 10.97
C VAL A 432 -31.33 13.64 11.27
N ARG A 433 -32.31 13.35 10.41
CA ARG A 433 -33.71 13.76 10.58
C ARG A 433 -34.65 12.57 10.51
N ARG A 434 -35.75 12.63 11.29
CA ARG A 434 -36.90 11.74 11.10
C ARG A 434 -37.74 12.29 9.96
N GLU A 435 -38.12 11.46 8.99
CA GLU A 435 -39.16 11.87 8.04
C GLU A 435 -40.48 12.00 8.84
N ALA A 436 -41.17 13.12 8.64
CA ALA A 436 -42.39 13.48 9.37
C ALA A 436 -43.59 12.65 8.91
#